data_AF-A0A1Q8YD41-F1
#
_entry.id   AF-A0A1Q8YD41-F1
#
_cell.length_a   1.000
_cell.length_b   1.000
_cell.length_c   1.000
_cell.angle_alpha   90.00
_cell.angle_beta   90.00
_cell.angle_gamma   90.00
#
_symmetry.space_group_name_H-M   'P 1'
#
loop_
_entity.id
_entity.type
_entity.pdbx_description
1 polymer ?
#
loop_
_entity_poly.entity_id
_entity_poly.type
_entity_poly.pdbx_seq_one_letter_code
_entity_poly.pdbx_strand_id
1 'polypeptide(L)'
;MLQLIRQSLRAGVVVLGLGLCAWASAAALDGLAPMELQKVGKDIYFVQGQSGAASSANAEFISNAGAVATGEGLVVFDTLGTPALAAKMRQLI
;
A
#
# COMPACT_ATOMS: atom_id res chain seq x y z
N MET A 1 41.08 -11.44 18.69
CA MET A 1 40.74 -9.99 18.62
C MET A 1 40.26 -9.55 17.23
N LEU A 2 40.91 -9.94 16.12
CA LEU A 2 40.46 -9.58 14.75
C LEU A 2 39.13 -10.24 14.31
N GLN A 3 38.73 -11.37 14.89
CA GLN A 3 37.47 -12.04 14.54
C GLN A 3 36.22 -11.39 15.16
N LEU A 4 36.35 -10.79 16.35
CA LEU A 4 35.25 -10.05 17.01
C LEU A 4 34.90 -8.78 16.22
N ILE A 5 35.91 -8.06 15.73
CA ILE A 5 35.75 -6.83 14.94
C ILE A 5 35.01 -7.12 13.61
N ARG A 6 35.30 -8.25 12.96
CA ARG A 6 34.61 -8.67 11.72
C ARG A 6 33.13 -9.04 11.93
N GLN A 7 32.75 -9.57 13.09
CA GLN A 7 31.35 -9.87 13.42
C GLN A 7 30.54 -8.59 13.69
N SER A 8 31.13 -7.60 14.37
CA SER A 8 30.51 -6.29 14.62
C SER A 8 30.26 -5.49 13.33
N LEU A 9 31.18 -5.58 12.36
CA LEU A 9 31.01 -4.93 11.05
C LEU A 9 29.92 -5.58 10.19
N ARG A 10 29.70 -6.90 10.29
CA ARG A 10 28.61 -7.59 9.57
C ARG A 10 27.24 -7.30 10.16
N ALA A 11 27.13 -7.23 11.49
CA ALA A 11 25.89 -6.87 12.17
C ALA A 11 25.50 -5.40 11.90
N GLY A 12 26.46 -4.47 11.88
CA GLY A 12 26.20 -3.06 11.59
C GLY A 12 25.70 -2.79 10.16
N VAL A 13 26.21 -3.52 9.17
CA VAL A 13 25.77 -3.41 7.75
C VAL A 13 24.36 -3.96 7.54
N VAL A 14 23.98 -5.03 8.24
CA VAL A 14 22.63 -5.62 8.16
C VAL A 14 21.56 -4.72 8.79
N VAL A 15 21.88 -4.07 9.92
CA VAL A 15 20.95 -3.14 10.59
C VAL A 15 20.73 -1.87 9.76
N LEU A 16 21.75 -1.36 9.06
CA LEU A 16 21.60 -0.18 8.20
C LEU A 16 20.78 -0.46 6.93
N GLY A 17 20.91 -1.65 6.35
CA GLY A 17 20.17 -2.06 5.13
C GLY A 17 18.67 -2.24 5.36
N LEU A 18 18.26 -2.77 6.52
CA LEU A 18 16.84 -2.95 6.86
C LEU A 18 16.10 -1.63 7.09
N GLY A 19 16.77 -0.63 7.67
CA GLY A 19 16.19 0.71 7.88
C GLY A 19 15.91 1.46 6.58
N LEU A 20 16.75 1.26 5.55
CA LEU A 20 16.61 1.92 4.24
C LEU A 20 15.44 1.35 3.42
N CYS A 21 15.18 0.04 3.48
CA CYS A 21 14.04 -0.56 2.77
C CYS A 21 12.68 -0.15 3.35
N ALA A 22 12.59 0.05 4.67
CA ALA A 22 11.33 0.46 5.32
C ALA A 22 10.93 1.92 4.98
N TRP A 23 11.90 2.82 4.81
CA TRP A 23 11.64 4.22 4.44
C TRP A 23 11.15 4.39 3.00
N ALA A 24 11.70 3.62 2.06
CA ALA A 24 11.31 3.70 0.65
C ALA A 24 9.82 3.37 0.40
N SER A 25 9.22 2.53 1.25
CA SER A 25 7.82 2.10 1.08
C SER A 25 6.80 3.16 1.50
N ALA A 26 7.14 4.11 2.38
CA ALA A 26 6.21 5.12 2.85
C ALA A 26 6.11 6.31 1.87
N ALA A 27 7.23 6.69 1.25
CA ALA A 27 7.31 7.84 0.34
C ALA A 27 6.57 7.63 -1.00
N ALA A 28 6.26 6.38 -1.37
CA ALA A 28 5.62 6.06 -2.65
C ALA A 28 4.12 6.47 -2.72
N LEU A 29 3.49 6.81 -1.59
CA LEU A 29 2.05 7.09 -1.53
C LEU A 29 1.70 8.58 -1.74
N ASP A 30 2.67 9.48 -1.60
CA ASP A 30 2.48 10.94 -1.68
C ASP A 30 2.08 11.43 -3.10
N GLY A 31 2.28 10.60 -4.13
CA GLY A 31 1.91 10.90 -5.52
C GLY A 31 0.54 10.36 -5.98
N LEU A 32 -0.18 9.63 -5.12
CA LEU A 32 -1.46 9.03 -5.51
C LEU A 32 -2.61 10.01 -5.32
N ALA A 33 -3.52 10.03 -6.28
CA ALA A 33 -4.77 10.77 -6.18
C ALA A 33 -5.52 10.46 -4.87
N PRO A 34 -6.33 11.40 -4.35
CA PRO A 34 -7.20 11.15 -3.20
C PRO A 34 -8.02 9.89 -3.41
N MET A 35 -8.03 9.02 -2.39
CA MET A 35 -8.75 7.75 -2.39
C MET A 35 -9.62 7.71 -1.14
N GLU A 36 -10.90 7.42 -1.32
CA GLU A 36 -11.89 7.40 -0.26
C GLU A 36 -12.50 6.01 -0.16
N LEU A 37 -12.59 5.50 1.08
CA LEU A 37 -13.36 4.30 1.38
C LEU A 37 -14.78 4.70 1.77
N GLN A 38 -15.71 4.50 0.84
CA GLN A 38 -17.11 4.84 1.02
C GLN A 38 -17.85 3.67 1.66
N LYS A 39 -18.63 3.93 2.72
CA LYS A 39 -19.55 2.95 3.28
C LYS A 39 -20.90 3.04 2.56
N VAL A 40 -21.21 2.03 1.75
CA VAL A 40 -22.40 2.02 0.87
C VAL A 40 -23.51 1.09 1.37
N GLY A 41 -23.27 0.38 2.48
CA GLY A 41 -24.25 -0.47 3.16
C GLY A 41 -23.81 -0.81 4.58
N LYS A 42 -24.58 -1.65 5.29
CA LYS A 42 -24.28 -2.04 6.68
C LYS A 42 -22.84 -2.55 6.84
N ASP A 43 -22.43 -3.43 5.93
CA ASP A 43 -21.14 -4.13 5.95
C ASP A 43 -20.46 -4.06 4.57
N ILE A 44 -20.82 -3.08 3.74
CA ILE A 44 -20.37 -2.97 2.34
C ILE A 44 -19.60 -1.66 2.16
N TYR A 45 -18.40 -1.77 1.61
CA TYR A 45 -17.47 -0.68 1.37
C TYR A 45 -17.05 -0.63 -0.10
N PHE A 46 -16.76 0.57 -0.59
CA PHE A 46 -16.46 0.84 -1.99
C PHE A 46 -15.37 1.90 -2.12
N VAL A 47 -14.44 1.68 -3.03
CA VAL A 47 -13.45 2.66 -3.49
C VAL A 47 -13.74 2.93 -4.96
N GLN A 48 -14.03 4.19 -5.28
CA GLN A 48 -14.31 4.61 -6.65
C GLN A 48 -13.05 5.17 -7.31
N GLY A 49 -12.70 4.66 -8.48
CA GLY A 49 -11.68 5.23 -9.35
C GLY A 49 -12.15 6.49 -10.08
N GLN A 50 -11.21 7.25 -10.61
CA GLN A 50 -11.49 8.42 -11.43
C GLN A 50 -11.98 8.03 -12.82
N SER A 51 -12.92 8.81 -13.37
CA SER A 51 -13.34 8.67 -14.76
C SER A 51 -12.23 9.06 -15.74
N GLY A 52 -12.25 8.45 -16.93
CA GLY A 52 -11.33 8.75 -18.03
C GLY A 52 -10.31 7.65 -18.28
N ALA A 53 -9.40 7.89 -19.23
CA ALA A 53 -8.35 6.94 -19.56
C ALA A 53 -7.24 6.94 -18.48
N ALA A 54 -6.54 5.82 -18.35
CA ALA A 54 -5.34 5.74 -17.52
C ALA A 54 -4.29 6.75 -18.02
N SER A 55 -3.74 7.53 -17.09
CA SER A 55 -2.76 8.57 -17.40
C SER A 55 -1.84 8.81 -16.20
N SER A 56 -0.74 9.54 -16.43
CA SER A 56 0.11 10.00 -15.34
C SER A 56 -0.62 10.94 -14.37
N ALA A 57 -1.63 11.68 -14.84
CA ALA A 57 -2.37 12.65 -14.03
C ALA A 57 -3.27 11.98 -12.98
N ASN A 58 -3.81 10.79 -13.28
CA ASN A 58 -4.62 10.01 -12.33
C ASN A 58 -3.86 8.83 -11.71
N ALA A 59 -2.55 8.72 -11.98
CA ALA A 59 -1.73 7.59 -11.53
C ALA A 59 -2.38 6.21 -11.84
N GLU A 60 -3.09 6.13 -12.97
CA GLU A 60 -3.83 4.95 -13.41
C GLU A 60 -4.97 4.52 -12.47
N PHE A 61 -5.40 5.41 -11.56
CA PHE A 61 -6.52 5.17 -10.63
C PHE A 61 -7.87 5.31 -11.32
N ILE A 62 -8.18 4.35 -12.20
CA ILE A 62 -9.42 4.32 -12.99
C ILE A 62 -10.32 3.12 -12.68
N SER A 63 -9.82 2.12 -11.93
CA SER A 63 -10.63 0.98 -11.49
C SER A 63 -11.33 1.26 -10.16
N ASN A 64 -12.41 0.54 -9.90
CA ASN A 64 -13.10 0.51 -8.62
C ASN A 64 -12.70 -0.73 -7.83
N ALA A 65 -12.87 -0.70 -6.51
CA ALA A 65 -12.75 -1.88 -5.66
C ALA A 65 -13.86 -1.89 -4.61
N GLY A 66 -14.23 -3.08 -4.15
CA GLY A 66 -15.22 -3.29 -3.11
C GLY A 66 -14.68 -4.12 -1.96
N ALA A 67 -15.27 -3.99 -0.78
CA ALA A 67 -15.03 -4.91 0.33
C ALA A 67 -16.32 -5.17 1.11
N VAL A 68 -16.50 -6.42 1.56
CA VAL A 68 -17.60 -6.81 2.43
C VAL A 68 -17.03 -7.28 3.76
N ALA A 69 -17.46 -6.63 4.85
CA ALA A 69 -17.11 -7.04 6.19
C ALA A 69 -17.89 -8.29 6.60
N THR A 70 -17.17 -9.22 7.19
CA THR A 70 -17.67 -10.47 7.76
C THR A 70 -17.29 -10.53 9.24
N GLY A 71 -17.73 -11.56 9.95
CA GLY A 71 -17.32 -11.75 11.36
C GLY A 71 -15.83 -12.03 11.56
N GLU A 72 -15.11 -12.46 10.51
CA GLU A 72 -13.70 -12.87 10.60
C GLU A 72 -12.74 -11.88 9.92
N GLY A 73 -13.25 -10.97 9.09
CA GLY A 73 -12.44 -10.04 8.31
C GLY A 73 -13.17 -9.50 7.09
N LEU A 74 -12.42 -9.04 6.09
CA LEU A 74 -12.95 -8.46 4.87
C LEU A 74 -12.79 -9.41 3.68
N VAL A 75 -13.84 -9.57 2.88
CA VAL A 75 -13.76 -10.13 1.53
C VAL A 75 -13.60 -8.97 0.57
N VAL A 76 -12.43 -8.88 -0.08
CA VAL A 76 -12.07 -7.81 -1.01
C VAL A 76 -12.33 -8.23 -2.45
N PHE A 77 -12.99 -7.36 -3.20
CA PHE A 77 -13.31 -7.50 -4.62
C PHE A 77 -12.48 -6.50 -5.41
N ASP A 78 -11.51 -6.99 -6.16
CA ASP A 78 -10.48 -6.19 -6.84
C ASP A 78 -9.54 -5.45 -5.85
N THR A 79 -8.31 -5.21 -6.26
CA THR A 79 -7.30 -4.44 -5.51
C THR A 79 -6.83 -3.21 -6.28
N LEU A 80 -7.63 -2.74 -7.24
CA LEU A 80 -7.32 -1.63 -8.14
C LEU A 80 -6.21 -2.01 -9.15
N GLY A 81 -5.83 -1.05 -10.00
CA GLY A 81 -4.97 -1.32 -11.16
C GLY A 81 -3.46 -1.45 -10.91
N THR A 82 -2.95 -1.02 -9.74
CA THR A 82 -1.50 -1.01 -9.47
C THR A 82 -1.15 -1.40 -8.03
N PRO A 83 0.06 -1.91 -7.76
CA PRO A 83 0.50 -2.25 -6.40
C PRO A 83 0.47 -1.06 -5.42
N ALA A 84 0.76 0.14 -5.90
CA ALA A 84 0.72 1.35 -5.08
C ALA A 84 -0.71 1.70 -4.65
N LEU A 85 -1.69 1.56 -5.56
CA LEU A 85 -3.10 1.75 -5.26
C LEU A 85 -3.62 0.69 -4.29
N ALA A 86 -3.25 -0.58 -4.48
CA ALA A 86 -3.58 -1.66 -3.54
C ALA A 86 -3.01 -1.39 -2.14
N ALA A 87 -1.76 -0.91 -2.05
CA ALA A 87 -1.13 -0.57 -0.79
C ALA A 87 -1.84 0.59 -0.08
N LYS A 88 -2.30 1.60 -0.83
CA LYS A 88 -3.10 2.71 -0.29
C LYS A 88 -4.47 2.23 0.20
N MET A 89 -5.18 1.43 -0.60
CA MET A 89 -6.47 0.85 -0.21
C MET A 89 -6.35 0.03 1.08
N ARG A 90 -5.31 -0.78 1.21
CA ARG A 90 -5.04 -1.59 2.42
C ARG A 90 -4.85 -0.75 3.69
N GLN A 91 -4.49 0.53 3.58
CA GLN A 91 -4.39 1.42 4.74
C GLN A 91 -5.74 2.03 5.13
N LEU A 92 -6.72 2.01 4.24
CA LEU A 92 -8.06 2.55 4.47
C LEU A 92 -9.02 1.53 5.07
N ILE A 93 -8.79 0.23 4.79
CA ILE A 93 -9.61 -0.90 5.25
C ILE A 93 -8.99 -1.60 6.46
#